data_AF-A0A351UTJ1-F1
#
_entry.id   AF-A0A351UTJ1-F1
#
_cell.length_a   1.000
_cell.length_b   1.000
_cell.length_c   1.000
_cell.angle_alpha   90.00
_cell.angle_beta   90.00
_cell.angle_gamma   90.00
#
_symmetry.space_group_name_H-M   'P 1'
#
loop_
_entity.id
_entity.type
_entity.pdbx_description
1 polymer ?
#
loop_
_entity_poly.entity_id
_entity_poly.type
_entity_poly.pdbx_seq_one_letter_code
_entity_poly.pdbx_strand_id
1 'polypeptide(L)'
;MFQYLYQWMENLAVYMILITTVLQMLPENSYQKYIRFFTGLLLVVMLAAPVLHLFGMQEQLAAACERELAGQERRMEEKMQKYMEEFQEREEASDASEMDPRS
;
A
#
# COMPACT_ATOMS: atom_id res chain seq x y z
N MET A 1 -17.96 3.97 17.62
CA MET A 1 -16.55 4.37 17.83
C MET A 1 -15.87 3.60 18.97
N PHE A 2 -16.38 3.62 20.21
CA PHE A 2 -15.73 2.90 21.34
C PHE A 2 -15.65 1.38 21.17
N GLN A 3 -16.60 0.75 20.47
CA GLN A 3 -16.52 -0.70 20.20
C GLN A 3 -15.31 -1.10 19.34
N TYR A 4 -14.89 -0.22 18.42
CA TYR A 4 -13.67 -0.44 17.63
C TYR A 4 -12.42 -0.43 18.52
N LEU A 5 -12.36 0.52 19.48
CA LEU A 5 -11.27 0.56 20.46
C LEU A 5 -11.28 -0.64 21.39
N TYR A 6 -12.47 -1.13 21.78
CA TYR A 6 -12.60 -2.35 22.58
C TYR A 6 -12.08 -3.57 21.82
N GLN A 7 -12.51 -3.77 20.58
CA GLN A 7 -12.04 -4.89 19.74
C GLN A 7 -10.53 -4.80 19.48
N TRP A 8 -10.03 -3.59 19.26
CA TRP A 8 -8.60 -3.36 19.07
C TRP A 8 -7.81 -3.68 20.35
N MET A 9 -8.27 -3.21 21.52
CA MET A 9 -7.62 -3.53 22.79
C MET A 9 -7.69 -5.03 23.12
N GLU A 10 -8.79 -5.70 22.77
CA GLU A 10 -8.92 -7.16 22.90
C GLU A 10 -7.88 -7.88 22.05
N ASN A 11 -7.73 -7.48 20.78
CA ASN A 11 -6.70 -8.04 19.90
C ASN A 11 -5.28 -7.77 20.42
N LEU A 12 -5.05 -6.58 21.00
CA LEU A 12 -3.76 -6.24 21.65
C LEU A 12 -3.50 -7.11 22.88
N ALA A 13 -4.52 -7.38 23.70
CA ALA A 13 -4.40 -8.24 24.86
C ALA A 13 -4.08 -9.69 24.45
N VAL A 14 -4.76 -10.21 23.43
CA VAL A 14 -4.46 -11.55 22.85
C VAL A 14 -3.03 -11.59 22.31
N TYR A 15 -2.60 -10.55 21.61
CA TYR A 15 -1.22 -10.42 21.13
C TYR A 15 -0.21 -10.45 22.27
N MET A 16 -0.45 -9.71 23.36
CA MET A 16 0.42 -9.68 24.55
C MET A 16 0.54 -11.05 25.22
N ILE A 17 -0.56 -11.81 25.29
CA ILE A 17 -0.54 -13.17 25.86
C ILE A 17 0.25 -14.12 24.95
N LEU A 18 0.04 -14.04 23.63
CA LEU A 18 0.81 -14.80 22.65
C LEU A 18 2.31 -14.49 22.73
N ILE A 19 2.68 -13.22 22.75
CA ILE A 19 4.07 -12.79 22.79
C ILE A 19 4.75 -13.27 24.06
N THR A 20 4.06 -13.20 25.20
CA THR A 20 4.58 -13.65 26.49
C THR A 20 4.83 -15.15 26.49
N THR A 21 3.89 -15.91 25.92
CA THR A 21 4.00 -17.35 25.76
C THR A 21 5.16 -17.72 24.84
N VAL A 22 5.27 -17.05 23.68
CA VAL A 22 6.37 -17.24 22.73
C VAL A 22 7.72 -16.87 23.35
N LEU A 23 7.79 -15.78 24.13
CA LEU A 23 9.00 -15.37 24.82
C LEU A 23 9.43 -16.36 25.91
N GLN A 24 8.48 -16.94 26.66
CA GLN A 24 8.77 -17.97 27.68
C GLN A 24 9.12 -19.32 27.07
N MET A 25 8.54 -19.66 25.92
CA MET A 25 8.85 -20.90 25.20
C MET A 25 10.21 -20.84 24.50
N LEU A 26 10.77 -19.64 24.31
CA LEU A 26 12.11 -19.44 23.75
C LEU A 26 13.21 -19.64 24.83
N PRO A 27 14.08 -20.65 24.69
CA PRO A 27 15.24 -20.79 25.56
C PRO A 27 16.25 -19.65 25.33
N GLU A 28 16.98 -19.28 26.39
CA GLU A 28 17.94 -18.18 26.42
C GLU A 28 19.02 -18.37 25.34
N ASN A 29 18.90 -17.65 24.24
CA ASN A 29 19.85 -17.68 23.13
C ASN A 29 19.99 -16.26 22.57
N SER A 30 21.09 -15.98 21.87
CA SER A 30 21.40 -14.69 21.22
C SER A 30 20.24 -14.15 20.36
N TYR A 31 19.39 -15.02 19.83
CA TYR A 31 18.19 -14.69 19.04
C TYR A 31 17.03 -14.08 19.85
N GLN A 32 16.99 -14.28 21.16
CA GLN A 32 15.92 -13.75 22.02
C GLN A 32 15.93 -12.20 22.03
N LYS A 33 17.11 -11.57 21.96
CA LYS A 33 17.23 -10.10 21.86
C LYS A 33 16.57 -9.56 20.60
N TYR A 34 16.80 -10.23 19.46
CA TYR A 34 16.22 -9.83 18.19
C TYR A 34 14.70 -9.98 18.18
N ILE A 35 14.20 -11.13 18.64
CA ILE A 35 12.77 -11.40 18.71
C ILE A 35 12.10 -10.41 19.67
N ARG A 36 12.67 -10.19 20.86
CA ARG A 36 12.14 -9.21 21.83
C ARG A 36 12.10 -7.78 21.29
N PHE A 37 13.07 -7.39 20.47
CA PHE A 37 13.02 -6.09 19.77
C PHE A 37 11.92 -6.07 18.72
N PHE A 38 11.82 -7.12 17.92
CA PHE A 38 10.84 -7.22 16.84
C PHE A 38 9.41 -7.24 17.38
N THR A 39 9.16 -7.94 18.49
CA THR A 39 7.86 -7.98 19.13
C THR A 39 7.50 -6.66 19.80
N GLY A 40 8.47 -5.94 20.37
CA GLY A 40 8.29 -4.56 20.80
C GLY A 40 7.96 -3.61 19.65
N LEU A 41 8.62 -3.77 18.50
CA LEU A 41 8.33 -2.98 17.29
C LEU A 41 6.94 -3.29 16.74
N LEU A 42 6.56 -4.57 16.67
CA LEU A 42 5.21 -4.99 16.29
C LEU A 42 4.15 -4.40 17.21
N LEU A 43 4.42 -4.35 18.53
CA LEU A 43 3.52 -3.70 19.49
C LEU A 43 3.33 -2.21 19.17
N VAL A 44 4.42 -1.48 18.88
CA VAL A 44 4.37 -0.07 18.50
C VAL A 44 3.58 0.12 17.21
N VAL A 45 3.78 -0.74 16.22
CA VAL A 45 3.00 -0.71 14.96
C VAL A 45 1.52 -1.00 15.21
N MET A 46 1.20 -1.97 16.08
CA MET A 46 -0.19 -2.27 16.45
C MET A 46 -0.86 -1.12 17.19
N LEU A 47 -0.11 -0.38 18.01
CA LEU A 47 -0.53 0.85 18.68
C LEU A 47 -0.67 2.03 17.71
N ALA A 48 0.13 2.09 16.65
CA ALA A 48 0.06 3.17 15.68
C ALA A 48 -1.31 3.20 14.97
N ALA A 49 -1.94 2.06 14.69
CA ALA A 49 -3.21 2.00 13.98
C ALA A 49 -4.37 2.79 14.63
N PRO A 50 -4.75 2.55 15.91
CA PRO A 50 -5.77 3.38 16.56
C PRO A 50 -5.27 4.77 16.86
N VAL A 51 -3.97 4.99 17.11
CA VAL A 51 -3.43 6.33 17.36
C VAL A 51 -3.61 7.19 16.11
N LEU A 52 -3.28 6.67 14.93
CA LEU A 52 -3.53 7.35 13.65
C LEU A 52 -5.02 7.61 13.40
N HIS A 53 -5.88 6.69 13.82
CA HIS A 53 -7.34 6.85 13.76
C HIS A 53 -7.85 7.92 14.74
N LEU A 54 -7.35 7.95 15.99
CA LEU A 54 -7.67 8.97 16.99
C LEU A 54 -7.19 10.37 16.57
N PHE A 55 -6.04 10.45 15.90
CA PHE A 55 -5.48 11.71 15.39
C PHE A 55 -6.16 12.18 14.10
N GLY A 56 -7.13 11.45 13.55
CA GLY A 56 -7.83 11.82 12.30
C GLY A 56 -6.92 11.88 11.07
N MET A 57 -5.70 11.36 11.18
CA MET A 57 -4.71 11.35 10.09
C MET A 57 -5.00 10.25 9.08
N GLN A 58 -5.77 9.23 9.46
CA GLN A 58 -6.15 8.12 8.57
C GLN A 58 -6.99 8.61 7.39
N GLU A 59 -7.97 9.50 7.62
CA GLU A 59 -8.81 10.02 6.52
C GLU A 59 -8.02 10.91 5.56
N GLN A 60 -7.10 11.72 6.08
CA GLN A 60 -6.25 12.57 5.24
C GLN A 60 -5.28 11.75 4.39
N LEU A 61 -4.68 10.70 4.96
CA LEU A 61 -3.81 9.78 4.22
C LEU A 61 -4.59 8.94 3.20
N ALA A 62 -5.78 8.46 3.56
CA ALA A 62 -6.65 7.73 2.64
C ALA A 62 -7.07 8.61 1.46
N ALA A 63 -7.53 9.84 1.73
CA ALA A 63 -7.90 10.79 0.69
C ALA A 63 -6.71 11.21 -0.18
N ALA A 64 -5.51 11.34 0.39
CA ALA A 64 -4.30 11.62 -0.38
C ALA A 64 -3.93 10.43 -1.29
N CYS A 65 -4.01 9.20 -0.78
CA CYS A 65 -3.74 7.99 -1.54
C CYS A 65 -4.76 7.82 -2.69
N GLU A 66 -6.05 8.01 -2.43
CA GLU A 66 -7.10 7.96 -3.46
C GLU A 66 -6.90 9.03 -4.54
N ARG A 67 -6.51 10.25 -4.16
CA ARG A 67 -6.20 11.33 -5.11
C ARG A 67 -4.98 11.00 -5.98
N GLU A 68 -3.94 10.42 -5.39
CA GLU A 68 -2.75 9.98 -6.11
C GLU A 68 -3.11 8.87 -7.11
N LEU A 69 -3.88 7.87 -6.68
CA LEU A 69 -4.35 6.76 -7.52
C LEU A 69 -5.20 7.27 -8.70
N ALA A 70 -6.21 8.09 -8.42
CA ALA A 70 -7.08 8.67 -9.44
C ALA A 70 -6.30 9.60 -10.40
N GLY A 71 -5.29 10.30 -9.91
CA GLY A 71 -4.37 11.09 -10.74
C GLY A 71 -3.50 10.21 -11.62
N GLN A 72 -3.08 9.05 -11.13
CA GLN A 72 -2.28 8.08 -11.88
C GLN A 72 -3.08 7.41 -13.00
N GLU A 73 -4.35 7.06 -12.75
CA GLU A 73 -5.26 6.47 -13.75
C GLU A 73 -5.46 7.42 -14.94
N ARG A 74 -5.76 8.69 -14.69
CA ARG A 74 -5.91 9.69 -15.78
C ARG A 74 -4.63 9.85 -16.59
N ARG A 75 -3.48 9.89 -15.92
CA ARG A 75 -2.18 9.95 -16.62
C ARG A 75 -1.91 8.70 -17.46
N MET A 76 -2.41 7.54 -17.03
CA MET A 76 -2.28 6.30 -17.78
C MET A 76 -3.20 6.30 -19.01
N GLU A 77 -4.43 6.78 -18.86
CA GLU A 77 -5.38 6.95 -19.98
C GLU A 77 -4.87 7.96 -21.01
N GLU A 78 -4.37 9.12 -20.58
CA GLU A 78 -3.78 10.13 -21.46
C GLU A 78 -2.57 9.58 -22.22
N LYS A 79 -1.71 8.81 -21.55
CA LYS A 79 -0.57 8.14 -22.20
C LYS A 79 -1.05 7.11 -23.22
N MET A 80 -2.08 6.33 -22.88
CA MET A 80 -2.64 5.32 -23.77
C MET A 80 -3.27 5.94 -25.02
N GLN A 81 -3.97 7.06 -24.87
CA GLN A 81 -4.53 7.83 -25.99
C GLN A 81 -3.42 8.34 -26.91
N LYS A 82 -2.39 8.97 -26.35
CA LYS A 82 -1.23 9.41 -27.14
C LYS A 82 -0.55 8.26 -27.87
N TYR A 83 -0.40 7.10 -27.23
CA TYR A 83 0.16 5.93 -27.90
C TYR A 83 -0.73 5.44 -29.05
N MET A 84 -2.06 5.49 -28.92
CA MET A 84 -2.97 5.12 -30.03
C MET A 84 -2.93 6.14 -31.17
N GLU A 85 -2.91 7.43 -30.87
CA GLU A 85 -2.77 8.49 -31.88
C GLU A 85 -1.44 8.34 -32.63
N GLU A 86 -0.32 8.18 -31.91
CA GLU A 86 0.99 7.93 -32.53
C GLU A 86 1.00 6.64 -33.36
N PHE A 87 0.26 5.60 -32.95
CA PHE A 87 0.17 4.34 -33.69
C PHE A 87 -0.63 4.50 -34.99
N GLN A 88 -1.76 5.22 -34.94
CA GLN A 88 -2.58 5.53 -36.11
C GLN A 88 -1.83 6.43 -37.10
N GLU A 89 -1.13 7.46 -36.62
CA GLU A 89 -0.28 8.30 -37.48
C GLU A 89 0.82 7.47 -38.16
N ARG A 90 1.36 6.45 -37.48
CA ARG A 90 2.37 5.54 -38.04
C ARG A 90 1.79 4.57 -39.07
N GLU A 91 0.56 4.09 -38.88
CA GLU A 91 -0.15 3.28 -39.88
C GLU A 91 -0.55 4.11 -41.10
N GLU A 92 -1.10 5.31 -40.93
CA GLU A 92 -1.48 6.22 -42.02
C GLU A 92 -0.26 6.71 -42.81
N ALA A 93 0.87 6.98 -42.15
CA ALA A 93 2.13 7.32 -42.83
C ALA A 93 2.73 6.11 -43.57
N SER A 94 2.52 4.89 -43.07
CA SER A 94 2.94 3.65 -43.75
C SER A 94 2.07 3.37 -44.98
N ASP A 95 0.75 3.53 -44.88
CA ASP A 95 -0.21 3.34 -45.98
C ASP A 95 -0.07 4.42 -47.06
N ALA A 96 0.14 5.68 -46.67
CA ALA A 96 0.42 6.78 -47.59
C ALA A 96 1.76 6.63 -48.33
N SER A 97 2.73 5.92 -47.74
CA SER A 97 4.01 5.59 -48.40
C SER A 97 3.91 4.43 -49.40
N GLU A 98 2.88 3.58 -49.26
CA GLU A 98 2.61 2.42 -50.13
C GLU A 98 1.67 2.78 -51.30
N MET A 99 1.04 3.96 -51.24
CA MET A 99 0.07 4.46 -52.22
C MET A 99 0.66 5.43 -53.25
N ASP A 100 1.98 5.47 -53.45
CA ASP A 100 2.61 6.13 -54.60
C ASP A 100 2.54 5.20 -55.83
N PRO A 101 1.65 5.44 -56.81
CA PRO A 101 1.54 4.65 -58.02
C PRO A 101 2.06 5.49 -59.19
N ARG A 102 3.38 5.74 -59.25
CA ARG A 102 4.07 6.18 -60.47
C ARG A 102 5.48 5.60 -60.50
N SER A 103 5.83 4.66 -61.38
CA SER A 103 5.75 4.70 -62.86
C SER A 103 6.26 6.01 -63.45
#